data_AF-A0A3M1HBN8-F1
#
_entry.id   AF-A0A3M1HBN8-F1
#
_cell.length_a   1.000
_cell.length_b   1.000
_cell.length_c   1.000
_cell.angle_alpha   90.00
_cell.angle_beta   90.00
_cell.angle_gamma   90.00
#
_symmetry.space_group_name_H-M   'P 1'
#
loop_
_entity.id
_entity.type
_entity.pdbx_description
1 polymer ?
#
loop_
_entity_poly.entity_id
_entity_poly.type
_entity_poly.pdbx_seq_one_letter_code
_entity_poly.pdbx_strand_id
1 'polypeptide(L)'
;MAKRIFNINLDEASLEAARRRAESEGKTLGQVLAGMVESYAKGYSSIRLTTYTVQRGDSLSRIARKFYGDPHKYPLIQGANNLSDPGRIWVGQVLIIPLPPEAGAPPAPPEPPRPEPAPEPQPEPAPSPPPSPSPSPEVDPCAPIPGERYGSLPIVGPPTDRPAAEHGDLNLALRGYTPTRGQAGLIDMSGPTDPRAPQLTGLFADRRIPTFTGLYRVHEWDWATNSRGQPITAYEVTLAGLRVTPGEPIHVPNAGYDIGRGYQVLVLYADPERLTLKYTGEDSVVSGYTLHLENVCPAPDLLALYERLNAAGRRELPA
;
A
#
# COMPACT_ATOMS: atom_id res chain seq x y z
N MET A 1 34.77 0.31 -24.99
CA MET A 1 33.43 -0.25 -25.27
C MET A 1 32.40 0.58 -24.52
N ALA A 2 31.34 1.04 -25.20
CA ALA A 2 30.30 1.85 -24.55
C ALA A 2 29.58 1.03 -23.48
N LYS A 3 29.54 1.52 -22.24
CA LYS A 3 28.82 0.89 -21.12
C LYS A 3 27.33 1.14 -21.35
N ARG A 4 26.62 0.14 -21.87
CA ARG A 4 25.19 0.23 -22.16
C ARG A 4 24.43 0.13 -20.83
N ILE A 5 23.83 1.23 -20.39
CA ILE A 5 23.01 1.26 -19.18
C ILE A 5 21.65 0.64 -19.53
N PHE A 6 21.27 -0.41 -18.82
CA PHE A 6 19.99 -1.10 -18.98
C PHE A 6 19.14 -0.91 -17.73
N ASN A 7 17.89 -0.45 -17.93
CA ASN A 7 16.91 -0.39 -16.86
C ASN A 7 16.22 -1.75 -16.74
N ILE A 8 16.41 -2.41 -15.59
CA ILE A 8 15.79 -3.69 -15.26
C ILE A 8 14.74 -3.42 -14.19
N ASN A 9 13.49 -3.77 -14.48
CA ASN A 9 12.40 -3.67 -13.50
C ASN A 9 12.10 -5.08 -12.97
N LEU A 10 12.33 -5.31 -11.67
CA LEU A 10 12.18 -6.60 -10.98
C LEU A 10 11.03 -6.51 -9.99
N ASP A 11 10.09 -7.45 -10.01
CA ASP A 11 9.22 -7.69 -8.86
C ASP A 11 10.00 -8.40 -7.73
N GLU A 12 9.47 -8.37 -6.50
CA GLU A 12 10.14 -8.91 -5.31
C GLU A 12 10.44 -10.41 -5.44
N ALA A 13 9.50 -11.17 -6.02
CA ALA A 13 9.69 -12.59 -6.29
C ALA A 13 10.84 -12.85 -7.28
N SER A 14 10.98 -11.99 -8.30
CA SER A 14 12.06 -12.05 -9.29
C SER A 14 13.40 -11.63 -8.69
N LEU A 15 13.40 -10.61 -7.84
CA LEU A 15 14.59 -10.17 -7.13
C LEU A 15 15.09 -11.26 -6.17
N GLU A 16 14.18 -11.88 -5.43
CA GLU A 16 14.50 -12.93 -4.49
C GLU A 16 14.91 -14.23 -5.19
N ALA A 17 14.27 -14.57 -6.32
CA ALA A 17 14.72 -15.66 -7.18
C ALA A 17 16.11 -15.38 -7.77
N ALA A 18 16.39 -14.15 -8.19
CA ALA A 18 17.70 -13.74 -8.69
C ALA A 18 18.78 -13.73 -7.59
N ARG A 19 18.42 -13.36 -6.36
CA ARG A 19 19.30 -13.41 -5.17
C ARG A 19 19.63 -14.85 -4.79
N ARG A 20 18.63 -15.71 -4.63
CA ARG A 20 18.83 -17.15 -4.38
C ARG A 20 19.69 -17.80 -5.47
N ARG A 21 19.50 -17.40 -6.72
CA ARG A 21 20.34 -17.84 -7.83
C ARG A 21 21.78 -17.34 -7.69
N ALA A 22 21.99 -16.05 -7.41
CA ALA A 22 23.31 -15.47 -7.16
C ALA A 22 24.06 -16.21 -6.06
N GLU A 23 23.39 -16.54 -4.97
CA GLU A 23 23.92 -17.35 -3.87
C GLU A 23 24.28 -18.77 -4.32
N SER A 24 23.36 -19.46 -5.00
CA SER A 24 23.59 -20.84 -5.47
C SER A 24 24.71 -20.95 -6.53
N GLU A 25 24.92 -19.90 -7.33
CA GLU A 25 25.92 -19.86 -8.41
C GLU A 25 27.24 -19.21 -7.98
N GLY A 26 27.35 -18.70 -6.74
CA GLY A 26 28.53 -17.96 -6.28
C GLY A 26 28.80 -16.68 -7.08
N LYS A 27 27.74 -16.04 -7.60
CA LYS A 27 27.81 -14.82 -8.42
C LYS A 27 27.20 -13.65 -7.67
N THR A 28 27.55 -12.43 -8.06
CA THR A 28 26.83 -11.24 -7.60
C THR A 28 25.46 -11.14 -8.29
N LEU A 29 24.48 -10.51 -7.63
CA LEU A 29 23.18 -10.19 -8.23
C LEU A 29 23.36 -9.45 -9.57
N GLY A 30 24.32 -8.51 -9.65
CA GLY A 30 24.64 -7.80 -10.89
C GLY A 30 25.13 -8.71 -12.02
N GLN A 31 25.92 -9.75 -11.72
CA GLN A 31 26.38 -10.73 -12.72
C GLN A 31 25.25 -11.66 -13.18
N VAL A 32 24.37 -12.05 -12.26
CA VAL A 32 23.17 -12.85 -12.59
C VAL A 32 22.22 -12.06 -13.49
N LEU A 33 21.94 -10.80 -13.12
CA LEU A 33 21.08 -9.91 -13.90
C LEU A 33 21.73 -9.54 -15.25
N ALA A 34 23.04 -9.31 -15.30
CA ALA A 34 23.75 -9.04 -16.56
C ALA A 34 23.67 -10.22 -17.54
N GLY A 35 23.85 -11.46 -17.07
CA GLY A 35 23.71 -12.65 -17.91
C GLY A 35 22.27 -12.86 -18.43
N MET A 36 21.26 -12.48 -17.63
CA MET A 36 19.85 -12.51 -18.06
C MET A 36 19.59 -11.49 -19.18
N VAL A 37 20.13 -10.28 -19.05
CA VAL A 37 19.97 -9.18 -20.03
C VAL A 37 20.69 -9.52 -21.35
N GLU A 38 21.85 -10.15 -21.31
CA GLU A 38 22.69 -10.39 -22.50
C GLU A 38 22.03 -11.34 -23.52
N SER A 39 21.26 -12.33 -23.07
CA SER A 39 20.48 -13.22 -23.95
C SER A 39 19.25 -12.55 -24.58
N TYR A 40 18.78 -11.43 -24.02
CA TYR A 40 17.47 -10.86 -24.32
C TYR A 40 17.54 -9.46 -24.97
N ALA A 41 18.52 -8.64 -24.59
CA ALA A 41 18.55 -7.21 -24.90
C ALA A 41 19.03 -6.86 -26.32
N LYS A 42 19.12 -7.84 -27.22
CA LYS A 42 19.45 -7.59 -28.63
C LYS A 42 18.24 -6.97 -29.34
N GLY A 43 18.07 -5.66 -29.16
CA GLY A 43 17.02 -4.85 -29.79
C GLY A 43 16.09 -4.11 -28.82
N TYR A 44 16.21 -4.33 -27.51
CA TYR A 44 15.38 -3.67 -26.49
C TYR A 44 16.18 -2.63 -25.70
N SER A 45 15.54 -1.52 -25.32
CA SER A 45 16.13 -0.44 -24.50
C SER A 45 15.82 -0.60 -23.00
N SER A 46 14.85 -1.43 -22.65
CA SER A 46 14.49 -1.80 -21.28
C SER A 46 13.87 -3.20 -21.27
N ILE A 47 13.91 -3.88 -20.12
CA ILE A 47 13.27 -5.20 -19.93
C ILE A 47 12.56 -5.21 -18.57
N ARG A 48 11.44 -5.94 -18.48
CA ARG A 48 10.79 -6.26 -17.20
C ARG A 48 11.00 -7.74 -16.91
N LEU A 49 11.29 -8.09 -15.67
CA LEU A 49 11.33 -9.50 -15.25
C LEU A 49 10.16 -9.77 -14.32
N THR A 50 9.54 -10.92 -14.52
CA THR A 50 8.54 -11.47 -13.59
C THR A 50 8.82 -12.93 -13.31
N THR A 51 8.13 -13.54 -12.35
CA THR A 51 8.26 -14.97 -12.05
C THR A 51 7.01 -15.76 -12.42
N TYR A 52 7.20 -17.06 -12.67
CA TYR A 52 6.12 -18.01 -12.88
C TYR A 52 6.43 -19.34 -12.19
N THR A 53 5.50 -19.78 -11.34
CA THR A 53 5.57 -21.10 -10.69
C THR A 53 4.98 -22.15 -11.62
N VAL A 54 5.80 -23.13 -12.02
CA VAL A 54 5.43 -24.21 -12.93
C VAL A 54 4.29 -25.03 -12.34
N GLN A 55 3.22 -25.22 -13.13
CA GLN A 55 2.07 -26.02 -12.76
C GLN A 55 2.10 -27.39 -13.44
N ARG A 56 1.25 -28.32 -12.97
CA ARG A 56 1.15 -29.66 -13.55
C ARG A 56 0.73 -29.57 -15.03
N GLY A 57 1.54 -30.14 -15.92
CA GLY A 57 1.28 -30.16 -17.36
C GLY A 57 1.86 -28.95 -18.12
N ASP A 58 2.61 -28.09 -17.45
CA ASP A 58 3.35 -27.02 -18.13
C ASP A 58 4.56 -27.53 -18.90
N SER A 59 4.88 -26.83 -19.99
CA SER A 59 6.14 -26.91 -20.71
C SER A 59 6.64 -25.50 -20.98
N LEU A 60 7.95 -25.31 -21.18
CA LEU A 60 8.50 -23.97 -21.46
C LEU A 60 7.82 -23.32 -22.68
N SER A 61 7.42 -24.10 -23.69
CA SER A 61 6.69 -23.60 -24.86
C SER A 61 5.26 -23.15 -24.53
N ARG A 62 4.55 -23.82 -23.62
CA ARG A 62 3.23 -23.37 -23.16
C ARG A 62 3.33 -22.09 -22.34
N ILE A 63 4.33 -22.01 -21.47
CA ILE A 63 4.63 -20.83 -20.69
C ILE A 63 5.02 -19.66 -21.62
N ALA A 64 5.91 -19.89 -22.59
CA ALA A 64 6.30 -18.89 -23.58
C ALA A 64 5.10 -18.37 -24.40
N ARG A 65 4.20 -19.24 -24.81
CA ARG A 65 2.96 -18.81 -25.48
C ARG A 65 2.11 -17.92 -24.58
N LYS A 66 2.00 -18.23 -23.29
CA LYS A 66 1.25 -17.44 -22.32
C LYS A 66 1.84 -16.03 -22.11
N PHE A 67 3.16 -15.94 -22.01
CA PHE A 67 3.83 -14.67 -21.67
C PHE A 67 4.25 -13.85 -22.90
N TYR A 68 4.44 -14.48 -24.05
CA TYR A 68 4.94 -13.82 -25.25
C TYR A 68 4.03 -13.93 -26.47
N GLY A 69 2.89 -14.62 -26.34
CA GLY A 69 2.01 -14.98 -27.46
C GLY A 69 2.58 -16.05 -28.40
N ASP A 70 3.85 -16.44 -28.22
CA ASP A 70 4.60 -17.29 -29.15
C ASP A 70 5.34 -18.41 -28.39
N PRO A 71 5.00 -19.69 -28.63
CA PRO A 71 5.66 -20.83 -27.99
C PRO A 71 7.13 -20.96 -28.36
N HIS A 72 7.58 -20.43 -29.51
CA HIS A 72 8.97 -20.53 -29.97
C HIS A 72 9.91 -19.60 -29.21
N LYS A 73 9.37 -18.70 -28.38
CA LYS A 73 10.15 -17.83 -27.48
C LYS A 73 10.55 -18.50 -26.17
N TYR A 74 10.30 -19.80 -26.01
CA TYR A 74 10.74 -20.57 -24.86
C TYR A 74 12.26 -20.51 -24.57
N PRO A 75 13.18 -20.35 -25.56
CA PRO A 75 14.61 -20.20 -25.28
C PRO A 75 14.94 -18.97 -24.43
N LEU A 76 14.08 -17.95 -24.43
CA LEU A 76 14.25 -16.76 -23.58
C LEU A 76 14.07 -17.11 -22.10
N ILE A 77 13.06 -17.93 -21.78
CA ILE A 77 12.83 -18.46 -20.42
C ILE A 77 13.95 -19.44 -20.07
N GLN A 78 14.32 -20.31 -21.00
CA GLN A 78 15.40 -21.28 -20.80
C GLN A 78 16.72 -20.59 -20.44
N GLY A 79 17.12 -19.56 -21.20
CA GLY A 79 18.33 -18.79 -20.97
C GLY A 79 18.28 -17.99 -19.66
N ALA A 80 17.15 -17.34 -19.38
CA ALA A 80 16.96 -16.59 -18.13
C ALA A 80 17.08 -17.47 -16.87
N ASN A 81 16.74 -18.76 -16.97
CA ASN A 81 16.78 -19.72 -15.86
C ASN A 81 17.93 -20.72 -15.94
N ASN A 82 18.86 -20.56 -16.89
CA ASN A 82 20.01 -21.43 -17.11
C ASN A 82 19.66 -22.93 -17.19
N LEU A 83 18.52 -23.25 -17.82
CA LEU A 83 18.04 -24.63 -17.94
C LEU A 83 18.84 -25.36 -19.02
N SER A 84 19.66 -26.32 -18.62
CA SER A 84 20.47 -27.14 -19.54
C SER A 84 19.60 -28.02 -20.44
N ASP A 85 18.43 -28.42 -19.96
CA ASP A 85 17.44 -29.20 -20.71
C ASP A 85 16.07 -28.50 -20.61
N PRO A 86 15.49 -28.03 -21.73
CA PRO A 86 14.21 -27.32 -21.72
C PRO A 86 13.02 -28.19 -21.30
N GLY A 87 13.16 -29.53 -21.31
CA GLY A 87 12.15 -30.46 -20.84
C GLY A 87 12.18 -30.71 -19.32
N ARG A 88 13.24 -30.29 -18.63
CA ARG A 88 13.40 -30.52 -17.18
C ARG A 88 12.89 -29.33 -16.39
N ILE A 89 11.57 -29.20 -16.34
CA ILE A 89 10.89 -28.32 -15.40
C ILE A 89 9.96 -29.13 -14.49
N TRP A 90 9.91 -28.78 -13.21
CA TRP A 90 9.12 -29.51 -12.20
C TRP A 90 8.00 -28.65 -11.64
N VAL A 91 6.88 -29.28 -11.28
CA VAL A 91 5.77 -28.59 -10.60
C VAL A 91 6.28 -27.92 -9.33
N GLY A 92 5.97 -26.64 -9.15
CA GLY A 92 6.44 -25.83 -8.03
C GLY A 92 7.77 -25.11 -8.28
N GLN A 93 8.47 -25.39 -9.39
CA GLN A 93 9.67 -24.64 -9.76
C GLN A 93 9.31 -23.20 -10.14
N VAL A 94 10.04 -22.22 -9.59
CA VAL A 94 9.87 -20.80 -9.93
C VAL A 94 10.81 -20.46 -11.08
N LEU A 95 10.26 -19.94 -12.17
CA LEU A 95 10.98 -19.52 -13.37
C LEU A 95 10.95 -18.00 -13.51
N ILE A 96 12.07 -17.40 -13.87
CA ILE A 96 12.21 -16.00 -14.24
C ILE A 96 11.81 -15.83 -15.71
N ILE A 97 10.91 -14.89 -15.98
CA ILE A 97 10.31 -14.63 -17.29
C ILE A 97 10.69 -13.21 -17.73
N PRO A 98 11.59 -13.03 -18.73
CA PRO A 98 11.94 -11.73 -19.28
C PRO A 98 10.90 -11.22 -20.27
N LEU A 99 10.25 -10.10 -19.98
CA LEU A 99 9.23 -9.44 -20.81
C LEU A 99 9.77 -8.16 -21.48
N PRO A 100 9.37 -7.87 -22.74
CA PRO A 100 9.68 -6.60 -23.38
C PRO A 100 8.73 -5.52 -22.82
N PRO A 101 9.11 -4.24 -22.88
CA PRO A 101 8.39 -3.15 -22.22
C PRO A 101 6.96 -2.94 -22.76
N GLU A 102 6.67 -3.41 -23.99
CA GLU A 102 5.37 -3.28 -24.66
C GLU A 102 4.54 -4.59 -24.65
N ALA A 103 5.02 -5.68 -24.04
CA ALA A 103 4.17 -6.85 -23.85
C ALA A 103 3.14 -6.53 -22.76
N GLY A 104 1.89 -6.33 -23.18
CA GLY A 104 0.75 -6.22 -22.27
C GLY A 104 0.76 -7.33 -21.23
N ALA A 105 0.30 -7.00 -20.02
CA ALA A 105 0.33 -7.89 -18.87
C ALA A 105 -0.22 -9.29 -19.25
N PRO A 106 0.53 -10.38 -18.99
CA PRO A 106 0.05 -11.72 -19.27
C PRO A 106 -1.22 -12.01 -18.44
N PRO A 107 -2.18 -12.78 -18.97
CA PRO A 107 -3.35 -13.17 -18.21
C PRO A 107 -2.92 -13.90 -16.92
N ALA A 108 -3.51 -13.49 -15.80
CA ALA A 108 -3.31 -14.12 -14.51
C ALA A 108 -3.46 -15.65 -14.64
N PRO A 109 -2.64 -16.47 -13.97
CA PRO A 109 -2.82 -17.92 -13.98
C PRO A 109 -4.26 -18.28 -13.56
N PRO A 110 -4.89 -19.28 -14.20
CA PRO A 110 -6.12 -19.83 -13.65
C PRO A 110 -5.81 -20.35 -12.24
N GLU A 111 -6.57 -19.87 -11.26
CA GLU A 111 -6.57 -20.49 -9.93
C GLU A 111 -6.93 -21.98 -10.12
N PRO A 112 -6.23 -22.92 -9.44
CA PRO A 112 -6.64 -24.31 -9.45
C PRO A 112 -8.09 -24.41 -8.97
N PRO A 113 -8.94 -25.28 -9.57
CA PRO A 113 -10.30 -25.44 -9.13
C PRO A 113 -10.29 -25.86 -7.67
N ARG A 114 -10.87 -25.01 -6.82
CA ARG A 114 -11.19 -25.38 -5.43
C ARG A 114 -12.07 -26.62 -5.49
N PRO A 115 -11.76 -27.71 -4.77
CA PRO A 115 -12.70 -28.83 -4.68
C PRO A 115 -14.03 -28.29 -4.15
N GLU A 116 -15.09 -28.62 -4.86
CA GLU A 116 -16.46 -28.35 -4.49
C GLU A 116 -16.69 -28.89 -3.05
N PRO A 117 -17.25 -28.10 -2.12
CA PRO A 117 -17.53 -28.63 -0.80
C PRO A 117 -18.52 -29.78 -0.96
N ALA A 118 -18.16 -30.95 -0.43
CA ALA A 118 -19.12 -32.03 -0.24
C ALA A 118 -20.33 -31.48 0.52
N PRO A 119 -21.56 -31.96 0.25
CA PRO A 119 -22.72 -31.55 1.03
C PRO A 119 -22.46 -31.87 2.51
N GLU A 120 -22.39 -30.83 3.33
CA GLU A 120 -22.31 -30.99 4.78
C GLU A 120 -23.56 -31.74 5.28
N PRO A 121 -23.43 -32.69 6.23
CA PRO A 121 -24.60 -33.22 6.91
C PRO A 121 -25.32 -32.07 7.62
N GLN A 122 -26.65 -32.02 7.50
CA GLN A 122 -27.47 -31.02 8.18
C GLN A 122 -27.17 -31.03 9.69
N PRO A 123 -26.97 -29.86 10.33
CA PRO A 123 -26.72 -29.81 11.76
C PRO A 123 -27.98 -30.22 12.52
N GLU A 124 -27.83 -31.09 13.52
CA GLU A 124 -28.81 -31.28 14.58
C GLU A 124 -29.20 -29.91 15.19
N PRO A 125 -30.45 -29.73 15.65
CA PRO A 125 -30.85 -28.48 16.27
C PRO A 125 -30.01 -28.24 17.54
N ALA A 126 -29.20 -27.19 17.50
CA ALA A 126 -28.41 -26.74 18.64
C ALA A 126 -29.33 -26.29 19.81
N PRO A 127 -28.94 -26.52 21.07
CA PRO A 127 -29.64 -25.93 22.21
C PRO A 127 -29.62 -24.40 22.13
N SER A 128 -30.70 -23.77 22.57
CA SER A 128 -30.89 -22.32 22.50
C SER A 128 -29.72 -21.56 23.12
N PRO A 129 -29.28 -20.44 22.52
CA PRO A 129 -28.20 -19.63 23.07
C PRO A 129 -28.57 -19.10 24.47
N PRO A 130 -27.61 -18.97 25.40
CA PRO A 130 -27.86 -18.27 26.65
C PRO A 130 -28.28 -16.82 26.37
N PRO A 131 -29.06 -16.19 27.27
CA PRO A 131 -29.47 -14.80 27.08
C PRO A 131 -28.25 -13.89 26.90
N SER A 132 -28.29 -13.07 25.85
CA SER A 132 -27.26 -12.06 25.57
C SER A 132 -26.99 -11.21 26.83
N PRO A 133 -25.72 -10.90 27.14
CA PRO A 133 -25.42 -9.93 28.18
C PRO A 133 -26.09 -8.59 27.83
N SER A 134 -26.69 -7.94 28.82
CA SER A 134 -27.27 -6.60 28.70
C SER A 134 -26.26 -5.62 28.08
N PRO A 135 -26.72 -4.62 27.29
CA PRO A 135 -25.82 -3.65 26.70
C PRO A 135 -25.02 -2.95 27.79
N SER A 136 -23.69 -3.10 27.72
CA SER A 136 -22.75 -2.15 28.33
C SER A 136 -23.19 -0.73 27.96
N PRO A 137 -23.01 0.27 28.84
CA PRO A 137 -23.45 1.64 28.56
C PRO A 137 -22.97 2.07 27.17
N GLU A 138 -23.90 2.59 26.36
CA GLU A 138 -23.64 3.17 25.04
C GLU A 138 -22.69 4.35 25.22
N VAL A 139 -21.38 4.07 25.20
CA VAL A 139 -20.36 5.12 25.12
C VAL A 139 -20.53 5.74 23.75
N ASP A 140 -20.99 7.00 23.69
CA ASP A 140 -20.97 7.77 22.46
C ASP A 140 -19.51 7.91 22.00
N PRO A 141 -19.11 7.25 20.90
CA PRO A 141 -17.72 7.24 20.45
C PRO A 141 -17.25 8.62 19.97
N CYS A 142 -18.17 9.57 19.79
CA CYS A 142 -17.92 10.91 19.27
C CYS A 142 -18.09 11.99 20.35
N ALA A 143 -18.24 11.59 21.63
CA ALA A 143 -18.27 12.51 22.76
C ALA A 143 -16.90 13.21 22.97
N PRO A 144 -16.87 14.38 23.65
CA PRO A 144 -15.62 15.04 24.03
C PRO A 144 -14.69 14.12 24.83
N ILE A 145 -13.40 14.16 24.51
CA ILE A 145 -12.38 13.36 25.20
C ILE A 145 -12.04 14.08 26.53
N PRO A 146 -12.26 13.45 27.70
CA PRO A 146 -12.05 14.10 28.99
C PRO A 146 -10.60 14.58 29.19
N GLY A 147 -10.43 15.85 29.51
CA GLY A 147 -9.12 16.46 29.80
C GLY A 147 -8.33 16.92 28.58
N GLU A 148 -8.78 16.59 27.37
CA GLU A 148 -8.14 17.06 26.14
C GLU A 148 -8.52 18.51 25.83
N ARG A 149 -7.57 19.23 25.26
CA ARG A 149 -7.74 20.61 24.80
C ARG A 149 -6.99 20.79 23.50
N TYR A 150 -7.59 21.56 22.59
CA TYR A 150 -7.04 21.79 21.27
C TYR A 150 -6.61 23.24 21.13
N GLY A 151 -5.42 23.44 20.59
CA GLY A 151 -4.87 24.77 20.34
C GLY A 151 -4.84 25.05 18.86
N SER A 152 -4.16 26.13 18.52
CA SER A 152 -3.96 26.52 17.13
C SER A 152 -2.55 27.03 16.88
N LEU A 153 -2.10 26.84 15.64
CA LEU A 153 -0.83 27.30 15.14
C LEU A 153 -1.00 28.10 13.85
N PRO A 154 -0.33 29.26 13.71
CA PRO A 154 -0.19 29.93 12.43
C PRO A 154 0.48 29.00 11.42
N ILE A 155 -0.06 28.96 10.20
CA ILE A 155 0.53 28.13 9.15
C ILE A 155 1.85 28.72 8.65
N VAL A 156 2.74 27.87 8.14
CA VAL A 156 3.94 28.27 7.43
C VAL A 156 3.62 28.37 5.94
N GLY A 157 3.79 29.57 5.36
CA GLY A 157 3.53 29.82 3.95
C GLY A 157 2.08 30.19 3.64
N PRO A 158 1.65 30.06 2.37
CA PRO A 158 0.27 30.35 1.97
C PRO A 158 -0.68 29.22 2.40
N PRO A 159 -1.97 29.54 2.63
CA PRO A 159 -3.01 28.52 2.71
C PRO A 159 -3.08 27.68 1.44
N THR A 160 -3.72 26.51 1.56
CA THR A 160 -4.03 25.67 0.41
C THR A 160 -4.79 26.45 -0.67
N ASP A 161 -4.59 26.08 -1.93
CA ASP A 161 -4.99 26.87 -3.11
C ASP A 161 -6.50 26.83 -3.43
N ARG A 162 -7.28 26.00 -2.74
CA ARG A 162 -8.71 25.78 -2.94
C ARG A 162 -9.37 25.32 -1.63
N PRO A 163 -10.72 25.30 -1.54
CA PRO A 163 -11.40 24.84 -0.34
C PRO A 163 -10.92 23.45 0.10
N ALA A 164 -10.60 23.27 1.38
CA ALA A 164 -10.03 22.01 1.89
C ALA A 164 -10.98 20.81 1.67
N ALA A 165 -12.29 21.04 1.71
CA ALA A 165 -13.30 20.02 1.41
C ALA A 165 -13.30 19.56 -0.06
N GLU A 166 -12.73 20.35 -0.97
CA GLU A 166 -12.60 20.10 -2.41
C GLU A 166 -11.16 19.76 -2.81
N HIS A 167 -10.25 19.63 -1.84
CA HIS A 167 -8.84 19.37 -2.08
C HIS A 167 -8.51 17.87 -1.98
N GLY A 168 -8.18 17.25 -3.11
CA GLY A 168 -7.94 15.80 -3.19
C GLY A 168 -6.87 15.27 -2.22
N ASP A 169 -5.82 16.05 -1.95
CA ASP A 169 -4.80 15.65 -0.97
C ASP A 169 -5.20 15.86 0.50
N LEU A 170 -6.15 16.75 0.80
CA LEU A 170 -6.55 17.03 2.19
C LEU A 170 -7.77 16.19 2.57
N ASN A 171 -8.74 16.08 1.68
CA ASN A 171 -9.95 15.29 1.85
C ASN A 171 -9.84 13.98 1.06
N LEU A 172 -9.39 12.92 1.73
CA LEU A 172 -9.19 11.61 1.10
C LEU A 172 -10.50 11.02 0.54
N ALA A 173 -11.66 11.43 1.04
CA ALA A 173 -12.97 11.00 0.54
C ALA A 173 -13.15 11.29 -0.96
N LEU A 174 -12.62 12.42 -1.42
CA LEU A 174 -12.70 12.82 -2.83
C LEU A 174 -11.98 11.82 -3.72
N ARG A 175 -10.76 11.43 -3.32
CA ARG A 175 -9.98 10.40 -4.00
C ARG A 175 -10.65 9.04 -3.86
N GLY A 176 -11.19 8.74 -2.69
CA GLY A 176 -11.73 7.42 -2.37
C GLY A 176 -10.70 6.31 -2.54
N TYR A 177 -11.12 5.08 -2.29
CA TYR A 177 -10.23 3.93 -2.34
C TYR A 177 -10.99 2.65 -2.72
N THR A 178 -10.27 1.68 -3.29
CA THR A 178 -10.82 0.37 -3.70
C THR A 178 -10.12 -0.75 -2.95
N PRO A 179 -10.82 -1.82 -2.57
CA PRO A 179 -10.19 -2.99 -1.94
C PRO A 179 -9.09 -3.59 -2.82
N THR A 180 -8.01 -4.06 -2.21
CA THR A 180 -6.90 -4.75 -2.87
C THR A 180 -6.57 -6.07 -2.18
N ARG A 181 -5.86 -6.95 -2.87
CA ARG A 181 -5.37 -8.24 -2.35
C ARG A 181 -3.85 -8.21 -2.08
N GLY A 182 -3.28 -7.01 -1.92
CA GLY A 182 -1.88 -6.83 -1.58
C GLY A 182 -1.51 -7.51 -0.25
N GLN A 183 -0.22 -7.59 0.05
CA GLN A 183 0.25 -8.23 1.27
C GLN A 183 -0.07 -7.39 2.53
N ALA A 184 -0.67 -8.04 3.54
CA ALA A 184 -0.92 -7.47 4.87
C ALA A 184 0.33 -7.60 5.76
N GLY A 185 1.43 -6.94 5.40
CA GLY A 185 2.71 -7.08 6.09
C GLY A 185 3.68 -5.94 5.85
N LEU A 186 4.77 -5.92 6.61
CA LEU A 186 5.87 -4.99 6.37
C LEU A 186 6.60 -5.41 5.09
N ILE A 187 6.79 -4.45 4.19
CA ILE A 187 7.62 -4.59 3.00
C ILE A 187 8.90 -3.78 3.19
N ASP A 188 10.04 -4.32 2.77
CA ASP A 188 11.29 -3.57 2.76
C ASP A 188 11.30 -2.64 1.55
N MET A 189 10.97 -1.38 1.78
CA MET A 189 11.11 -0.32 0.80
C MET A 189 12.54 0.21 0.88
N SER A 190 13.43 -0.32 0.04
CA SER A 190 14.82 0.11 -0.03
C SER A 190 14.93 1.63 -0.09
N GLY A 191 15.77 2.23 0.75
CA GLY A 191 15.93 3.68 0.78
C GLY A 191 16.42 4.19 2.13
N PRO A 192 16.63 5.51 2.25
CA PRO A 192 16.92 6.12 3.54
C PRO A 192 15.71 5.98 4.47
N THR A 193 15.96 5.57 5.71
CA THR A 193 14.97 5.57 6.78
C THR A 193 15.04 6.89 7.56
N ASP A 194 13.91 7.40 8.02
CA ASP A 194 13.86 8.49 8.99
C ASP A 194 13.52 7.94 10.39
N PRO A 195 14.42 8.02 11.38
CA PRO A 195 14.14 7.58 12.74
C PRO A 195 13.04 8.42 13.44
N ARG A 196 12.66 9.57 12.87
CA ARG A 196 11.61 10.45 13.37
C ARG A 196 10.27 10.28 12.64
N ALA A 197 10.15 9.27 11.78
CA ALA A 197 8.87 8.95 11.14
C ALA A 197 7.83 8.61 12.23
N PRO A 198 6.62 9.21 12.20
CA PRO A 198 5.56 8.88 13.13
C PRO A 198 5.18 7.40 13.01
N GLN A 199 5.21 6.67 14.13
CA GLN A 199 4.96 5.24 14.14
C GLN A 199 3.48 4.94 14.37
N LEU A 200 2.83 4.16 13.49
CA LEU A 200 1.39 3.88 13.56
C LEU A 200 0.94 3.21 14.87
N THR A 201 1.83 2.51 15.58
CA THR A 201 1.52 1.99 16.92
C THR A 201 1.18 3.10 17.91
N GLY A 202 1.71 4.31 17.71
CA GLY A 202 1.39 5.50 18.51
C GLY A 202 -0.05 6.01 18.37
N LEU A 203 -0.85 5.44 17.46
CA LEU A 203 -2.30 5.69 17.40
C LEU A 203 -3.03 5.14 18.63
N PHE A 204 -2.47 4.12 19.27
CA PHE A 204 -3.11 3.41 20.38
C PHE A 204 -2.41 3.73 21.70
N ALA A 205 -3.21 3.97 22.76
CA ALA A 205 -2.69 4.27 24.09
C ALA A 205 -1.73 3.18 24.63
N ASP A 206 -2.02 1.91 24.32
CA ASP A 206 -1.22 0.75 24.70
C ASP A 206 -0.05 0.46 23.74
N ARG A 207 0.10 1.26 22.69
CA ARG A 207 1.10 1.11 21.62
C ARG A 207 1.08 -0.25 20.93
N ARG A 208 -0.05 -0.95 20.90
CA ARG A 208 -0.17 -2.25 20.25
C ARG A 208 0.11 -2.18 18.75
N ILE A 209 0.54 -3.31 18.19
CA ILE A 209 0.58 -3.51 16.74
C ILE A 209 -0.87 -3.79 16.29
N PRO A 210 -1.50 -2.92 15.49
CA PRO A 210 -2.88 -3.15 15.06
C PRO A 210 -2.96 -4.34 14.10
N THR A 211 -4.04 -5.10 14.21
CA THR A 211 -4.39 -6.10 13.20
C THR A 211 -5.00 -5.42 11.99
N PHE A 212 -4.54 -5.74 10.78
CA PHE A 212 -5.16 -5.24 9.55
C PHE A 212 -6.54 -5.87 9.35
N THR A 213 -7.56 -5.06 9.07
CA THR A 213 -8.94 -5.49 8.81
C THR A 213 -9.33 -5.42 7.34
N GLY A 214 -8.59 -4.64 6.56
CA GLY A 214 -8.80 -4.48 5.12
C GLY A 214 -7.62 -3.75 4.49
N LEU A 215 -7.41 -3.97 3.20
CA LEU A 215 -6.34 -3.33 2.43
C LEU A 215 -6.95 -2.66 1.22
N TYR A 216 -6.45 -1.47 0.87
CA TYR A 216 -7.03 -0.67 -0.19
C TYR A 216 -5.96 0.06 -1.00
N ARG A 217 -6.34 0.43 -2.23
CA ARG A 217 -5.65 1.39 -3.07
C ARG A 217 -6.47 2.67 -3.17
N VAL A 218 -5.87 3.78 -2.78
CA VAL A 218 -6.37 5.14 -2.96
C VAL A 218 -6.28 5.47 -4.44
N HIS A 219 -7.23 6.24 -4.97
CA HIS A 219 -7.18 6.69 -6.37
C HIS A 219 -6.24 7.87 -6.53
N GLU A 220 -5.61 7.99 -7.69
CA GLU A 220 -4.93 9.20 -8.14
C GLU A 220 -5.89 10.40 -8.14
N TRP A 221 -5.33 11.60 -8.15
CA TRP A 221 -6.09 12.84 -8.34
C TRP A 221 -5.60 13.54 -9.60
N ASP A 222 -6.51 13.84 -10.52
CA ASP A 222 -6.22 14.66 -11.68
C ASP A 222 -6.39 16.13 -11.32
N TRP A 223 -5.27 16.84 -11.18
CA TRP A 223 -5.25 18.26 -10.85
C TRP A 223 -5.71 19.18 -11.97
N ALA A 224 -5.63 18.74 -13.24
CA ALA A 224 -6.09 19.54 -14.37
C ALA A 224 -7.61 19.60 -14.43
N THR A 225 -8.29 18.51 -14.06
CA THR A 225 -9.75 18.40 -14.04
C THR A 225 -10.36 18.46 -12.63
N ASN A 226 -9.52 18.55 -11.59
CA ASN A 226 -9.88 18.45 -10.18
C ASN A 226 -10.82 17.25 -9.90
N SER A 227 -10.43 16.08 -10.38
CA SER A 227 -11.28 14.88 -10.34
C SER A 227 -10.53 13.61 -9.96
N ARG A 228 -11.29 12.60 -9.54
CA ARG A 228 -10.76 11.29 -9.15
C ARG A 228 -10.21 10.55 -10.37
N GLY A 229 -8.96 10.09 -10.27
CA GLY A 229 -8.31 9.25 -11.27
C GLY A 229 -8.49 7.75 -11.04
N GLN A 230 -7.60 6.96 -11.63
CA GLN A 230 -7.54 5.51 -11.43
C GLN A 230 -6.88 5.15 -10.09
N PRO A 231 -7.06 3.93 -9.56
CA PRO A 231 -6.34 3.46 -8.38
C PRO A 231 -4.81 3.63 -8.54
N ILE A 232 -4.12 4.08 -7.48
CA ILE A 232 -2.65 4.12 -7.44
C ILE A 232 -2.13 2.70 -7.64
N THR A 233 -1.26 2.52 -8.64
CA THR A 233 -0.68 1.21 -8.97
C THR A 233 0.78 1.08 -8.57
N ALA A 234 1.44 2.18 -8.17
CA ALA A 234 2.83 2.19 -7.72
C ALA A 234 3.06 1.29 -6.49
N TYR A 235 2.04 1.17 -5.63
CA TYR A 235 2.06 0.31 -4.45
C TYR A 235 0.82 -0.60 -4.41
N GLU A 236 0.99 -1.81 -3.89
CA GLU A 236 -0.11 -2.78 -3.78
C GLU A 236 -1.17 -2.37 -2.76
N VAL A 237 -0.73 -1.69 -1.72
CA VAL A 237 -1.52 -1.14 -0.62
C VAL A 237 -1.09 0.30 -0.43
N THR A 238 -2.05 1.21 -0.39
CA THR A 238 -1.80 2.64 -0.06
C THR A 238 -2.70 3.14 1.06
N LEU A 239 -3.59 2.28 1.57
CA LEU A 239 -4.43 2.52 2.73
C LEU A 239 -4.72 1.17 3.39
N ALA A 240 -4.67 1.13 4.72
CA ALA A 240 -4.94 -0.08 5.49
C ALA A 240 -5.99 0.22 6.57
N GLY A 241 -6.97 -0.66 6.69
CA GLY A 241 -7.90 -0.68 7.82
C GLY A 241 -7.22 -1.28 9.04
N LEU A 242 -7.37 -0.63 10.19
CA LEU A 242 -6.82 -1.08 11.47
C LEU A 242 -7.95 -1.54 12.39
N ARG A 243 -7.77 -2.66 13.09
CA ARG A 243 -8.72 -3.11 14.11
C ARG A 243 -8.70 -2.16 15.31
N VAL A 244 -9.89 -1.70 15.69
CA VAL A 244 -10.12 -0.83 16.85
C VAL A 244 -11.18 -1.41 17.78
N THR A 245 -11.15 -1.00 19.04
CA THR A 245 -12.27 -1.15 19.98
C THR A 245 -13.22 0.03 19.77
N PRO A 246 -14.52 -0.17 19.50
CA PRO A 246 -15.46 0.95 19.38
C PRO A 246 -15.41 1.86 20.62
N GLY A 247 -15.27 3.16 20.40
CA GLY A 247 -15.17 4.17 21.47
C GLY A 247 -13.79 4.32 22.12
N GLU A 248 -12.76 3.58 21.70
CA GLU A 248 -11.40 3.86 22.17
C GLU A 248 -10.86 5.15 21.54
N PRO A 249 -10.23 6.05 22.32
CA PRO A 249 -9.54 7.20 21.76
C PRO A 249 -8.38 6.80 20.85
N ILE A 250 -8.26 7.50 19.72
CA ILE A 250 -7.11 7.41 18.81
C ILE A 250 -6.22 8.63 19.01
N HIS A 251 -4.93 8.39 19.19
CA HIS A 251 -3.94 9.41 19.53
C HIS A 251 -3.10 9.82 18.34
N VAL A 252 -2.46 10.99 18.41
CA VAL A 252 -1.45 11.41 17.45
C VAL A 252 -0.14 10.63 17.70
N PRO A 253 0.39 9.87 16.73
CA PRO A 253 1.69 9.25 16.85
C PRO A 253 2.81 10.25 17.17
N ASN A 254 3.60 9.97 18.21
CA ASN A 254 4.71 10.84 18.56
C ASN A 254 5.88 10.70 17.56
N ALA A 255 6.26 11.81 16.92
CA ALA A 255 7.35 11.89 15.94
C ALA A 255 8.73 12.28 16.55
N GLY A 256 8.76 12.62 17.83
CA GLY A 256 9.98 13.02 18.55
C GLY A 256 10.39 14.47 18.33
N TYR A 257 9.52 15.31 17.77
CA TYR A 257 9.72 16.75 17.57
C TYR A 257 8.39 17.51 17.64
N ASP A 258 8.45 18.81 17.92
CA ASP A 258 7.30 19.71 17.83
C ASP A 258 7.39 20.60 16.57
N ILE A 259 6.23 20.97 16.03
CA ILE A 259 6.09 21.85 14.86
C ILE A 259 5.94 23.33 15.27
N GLY A 260 6.11 23.63 16.56
CA GLY A 260 5.94 24.94 17.15
C GLY A 260 5.06 24.90 18.40
N ARG A 261 5.44 25.70 19.41
CA ARG A 261 4.69 25.87 20.67
C ARG A 261 4.34 24.56 21.38
N GLY A 262 5.11 23.48 21.15
CA GLY A 262 4.89 22.17 21.76
C GLY A 262 3.83 21.29 21.08
N TYR A 263 3.23 21.73 19.96
CA TYR A 263 2.29 20.90 19.19
C TYR A 263 3.04 19.97 18.24
N GLN A 264 2.48 18.79 17.96
CA GLN A 264 3.11 17.77 17.12
C GLN A 264 2.57 17.74 15.69
N VAL A 265 1.31 18.13 15.51
CA VAL A 265 0.64 18.09 14.22
C VAL A 265 -0.20 19.33 13.99
N LEU A 266 -0.46 19.62 12.73
CA LEU A 266 -1.44 20.59 12.27
C LEU A 266 -2.62 19.82 11.66
N VAL A 267 -3.85 20.24 11.95
CA VAL A 267 -5.06 19.65 11.37
C VAL A 267 -5.39 20.35 10.05
N LEU A 268 -5.07 19.71 8.94
CA LEU A 268 -5.32 20.26 7.60
C LEU A 268 -6.77 20.07 7.17
N TYR A 269 -7.42 19.00 7.61
CA TYR A 269 -8.82 18.73 7.30
C TYR A 269 -9.48 17.98 8.44
N ALA A 270 -10.73 18.34 8.73
CA ALA A 270 -11.60 17.61 9.63
C ALA A 270 -13.04 17.67 9.11
N ASP A 271 -13.75 16.55 9.21
CA ASP A 271 -15.21 16.48 9.12
C ASP A 271 -15.71 15.49 10.21
N PRO A 272 -17.02 15.22 10.33
CA PRO A 272 -17.52 14.31 11.37
C PRO A 272 -16.98 12.87 11.33
N GLU A 273 -16.37 12.42 10.22
CA GLU A 273 -15.94 11.03 9.99
C GLU A 273 -14.45 10.88 9.64
N ARG A 274 -13.70 11.98 9.47
CA ARG A 274 -12.30 11.92 9.05
C ARG A 274 -11.44 13.09 9.52
N LEU A 275 -10.13 12.85 9.53
CA LEU A 275 -9.11 13.81 9.94
C LEU A 275 -7.86 13.67 9.08
N THR A 276 -7.24 14.79 8.71
CA THR A 276 -5.94 14.82 8.03
C THR A 276 -4.95 15.60 8.88
N LEU A 277 -3.94 14.89 9.38
CA LEU A 277 -2.92 15.39 10.28
C LEU A 277 -1.60 15.60 9.56
N LYS A 278 -0.94 16.72 9.80
CA LYS A 278 0.34 17.07 9.19
C LYS A 278 1.42 17.27 10.23
N TYR A 279 2.58 16.64 10.06
CA TYR A 279 3.71 16.76 10.98
C TYR A 279 4.68 17.89 10.61
N THR A 280 4.16 18.94 9.98
CA THR A 280 4.86 20.17 9.63
C THR A 280 3.86 21.34 9.73
N GLY A 281 4.35 22.58 9.64
CA GLY A 281 3.52 23.77 9.83
C GLY A 281 2.80 24.26 8.56
N GLU A 282 3.08 23.69 7.40
CA GLU A 282 2.50 24.10 6.11
C GLU A 282 1.06 23.59 5.94
N ASP A 283 0.19 24.40 5.35
CA ASP A 283 -1.14 23.97 4.88
C ASP A 283 -1.03 23.18 3.56
N SER A 284 -0.23 22.11 3.57
CA SER A 284 0.11 21.31 2.41
C SER A 284 0.61 19.92 2.80
N VAL A 285 0.31 18.90 1.99
CA VAL A 285 0.81 17.54 2.24
C VAL A 285 2.19 17.27 1.65
N VAL A 286 2.72 18.15 0.80
CA VAL A 286 3.85 17.86 -0.10
C VAL A 286 5.13 17.44 0.64
N SER A 287 5.45 18.08 1.77
CA SER A 287 6.72 17.90 2.47
C SER A 287 6.52 17.28 3.85
N GLY A 288 7.27 16.24 4.20
CA GLY A 288 7.17 15.58 5.50
C GLY A 288 5.96 14.63 5.62
N TYR A 289 5.60 14.25 6.83
CA TYR A 289 4.58 13.22 7.08
C TYR A 289 3.17 13.77 7.13
N THR A 290 2.23 13.03 6.57
CA THR A 290 0.78 13.29 6.63
C THR A 290 0.08 11.99 6.99
N LEU A 291 -0.91 12.06 7.86
CA LEU A 291 -1.77 10.93 8.21
C LEU A 291 -3.21 11.26 7.89
N HIS A 292 -3.80 10.47 6.99
CA HIS A 292 -5.25 10.48 6.71
C HIS A 292 -5.92 9.41 7.56
N LEU A 293 -6.88 9.82 8.38
CA LEU A 293 -7.68 8.96 9.24
C LEU A 293 -9.12 8.99 8.75
N GLU A 294 -9.65 7.82 8.41
CA GLU A 294 -11.02 7.63 7.91
C GLU A 294 -11.82 6.80 8.91
N ASN A 295 -13.12 7.03 9.00
CA ASN A 295 -14.02 6.37 9.94
C ASN A 295 -13.62 6.61 11.41
N VAL A 296 -13.23 7.84 11.71
CA VAL A 296 -12.94 8.32 13.07
C VAL A 296 -13.79 9.56 13.35
N CYS A 297 -14.27 9.71 14.57
CA CYS A 297 -14.92 10.95 14.99
C CYS A 297 -13.86 11.89 15.58
N PRO A 298 -13.57 13.05 14.97
CA PRO A 298 -12.80 14.08 15.66
C PRO A 298 -13.57 14.55 16.90
N ALA A 299 -12.85 14.89 17.96
CA ALA A 299 -13.48 15.45 19.15
C ALA A 299 -14.28 16.71 18.78
N PRO A 300 -15.50 16.91 19.32
CA PRO A 300 -16.36 18.03 18.93
C PRO A 300 -15.68 19.41 19.02
N ASP A 301 -14.88 19.63 20.07
CA ASP A 301 -14.14 20.89 20.26
C ASP A 301 -13.04 21.09 19.21
N LEU A 302 -12.39 20.01 18.77
CA LEU A 302 -11.41 20.06 17.69
C LEU A 302 -12.09 20.37 16.35
N LEU A 303 -13.20 19.71 16.05
CA LEU A 303 -13.96 19.93 14.82
C LEU A 303 -14.48 21.37 14.75
N ALA A 304 -15.07 21.88 15.84
CA ALA A 304 -15.55 23.25 15.91
C ALA A 304 -14.41 24.29 15.78
N LEU A 305 -13.23 24.00 16.33
CA LEU A 305 -12.04 24.83 16.16
C LEU A 305 -11.57 24.84 14.71
N TYR A 306 -11.52 23.67 14.07
CA TYR A 306 -11.18 23.52 12.65
C TYR A 306 -12.14 24.31 11.77
N GLU A 307 -13.45 24.11 11.90
CA GLU A 307 -14.47 24.76 11.08
C GLU A 307 -14.38 26.29 11.16
N ARG A 308 -14.20 26.82 12.38
CA ARG A 308 -14.04 28.25 12.61
C ARG A 308 -12.80 28.81 11.92
N LEU A 309 -11.65 28.17 12.12
CA LEU A 309 -10.38 28.63 11.55
C LEU A 309 -10.35 28.46 10.02
N ASN A 310 -10.97 27.41 9.52
CA ASN A 310 -11.15 27.15 8.10
C ASN A 310 -12.01 28.25 7.45
N ALA A 311 -13.15 28.60 8.06
CA ALA A 311 -14.00 29.70 7.60
C ALA A 311 -13.31 31.08 7.70
N ALA A 312 -12.37 31.25 8.64
CA ALA A 312 -11.58 32.47 8.81
C ALA A 312 -10.38 32.59 7.83
N GLY A 313 -10.30 31.74 6.81
CA GLY A 313 -9.27 31.83 5.76
C GLY A 313 -7.98 31.08 6.07
N ARG A 314 -7.99 30.14 7.04
CA ARG A 314 -6.94 29.12 7.25
C ARG A 314 -5.52 29.64 7.50
N ARG A 315 -5.35 30.90 7.90
CA ARG A 315 -4.03 31.45 8.26
C ARG A 315 -3.48 30.88 9.57
N GLU A 316 -4.35 30.23 10.32
CA GLU A 316 -4.09 29.48 11.52
C GLU A 316 -4.99 28.24 11.47
N LEU A 317 -4.49 27.10 11.96
CA LEU A 317 -5.21 25.83 11.96
C LEU A 317 -5.06 25.13 13.32
N PRO A 318 -5.97 24.21 13.68
CA PRO A 318 -5.86 23.47 14.93
C PRO A 318 -4.55 22.68 15.01
N ALA A 319 -4.01 22.56 16.21
CA ALA A 319 -2.77 21.85 16.51
C ALA A 319 -2.82 21.16 17.88
#